data_AF-A0A6N2ENS1-F1
#
_entry.id   AF-A0A6N2ENS1-F1
#
_cell.length_a   1.000
_cell.length_b   1.000
_cell.length_c   1.000
_cell.angle_alpha   90.00
_cell.angle_beta   90.00
_cell.angle_gamma   90.00
#
_symmetry.space_group_name_H-M   'P 1'
#
loop_
_entity.id
_entity.type
_entity.pdbx_description
1 polymer ?
#
loop_
_entity_poly.entity_id
_entity_poly.type
_entity_poly.pdbx_seq_one_letter_code
_entity_poly.pdbx_strand_id
1 'polypeptide(L)'
;MSTSLVIGTNVDITFDGVEFRDHFFVAPTGTTFGGAVYVVSTETADIPISLTFNDCLFDGNNADIGAGIGAQATRTAGEGNFAIIEVDNSTFTNNVGLAGAGMRLFGSTGATVTDSLFEDNEVSSVGAGLQIFSNQGNGEFNFSGNTWRNNVSQSQGGAVSASGDEAGSHTLTFSGDLFEGNDALGVNTAGQGAGGAILHGGAGELNINNCTFDSNTALASLPDSLSFGSAISVINGDNEQTALNIVGSTFINNEADLGTAINIQGSAVNGAVTVISANNTYEGNSGLSAALRAATNTTLVSTSDMFIGNSSLGSGSAFAILNAQGEVTAGGFFDNAAGDFGAVLSGADGQVLLVNSVLADNTSENAAAAVASVFGEMTVLNSTLANNGAFDELGNRLGAPQAAIFMDPDEIGGQDNRIINSIVWNDAADVSTLPDIQAQQGSNVSIEFSLIR
;
A
#
# COMPACT_ATOMS: atom_id res chain seq x y z
N MET A 1 36.02 -10.55 17.95
CA MET A 1 35.28 -9.77 18.95
C MET A 1 34.83 -8.52 18.24
N SER A 2 33.61 -8.51 17.70
CA SER A 2 32.97 -7.29 17.20
C SER A 2 32.54 -6.48 18.41
N THR A 3 32.95 -5.21 18.47
CA THR A 3 32.45 -4.26 19.45
C THR A 3 31.48 -3.33 18.72
N SER A 4 30.21 -3.34 19.11
CA SER A 4 29.24 -2.34 18.66
C SER A 4 29.54 -1.00 19.34
N LEU A 5 29.33 0.10 18.62
CA LEU A 5 29.45 1.44 19.20
C LEU A 5 28.15 1.80 19.92
N VAL A 6 28.23 2.02 21.24
CA VAL A 6 27.12 2.51 22.07
C VAL A 6 27.34 3.99 22.38
N ILE A 7 26.41 4.83 21.96
CA ILE A 7 26.49 6.29 22.09
C ILE A 7 25.58 6.76 23.22
N GLY A 8 26.14 7.56 24.15
CA GLY A 8 25.39 8.21 25.24
C GLY A 8 24.72 9.53 24.81
N THR A 9 24.08 10.22 25.76
CA THR A 9 23.29 11.44 25.49
C THR A 9 24.15 12.67 25.15
N ASN A 10 23.57 13.64 24.42
CA ASN A 10 24.14 14.95 24.08
C ASN A 10 25.43 14.92 23.24
N VAL A 11 25.47 14.06 22.22
CA VAL A 11 26.62 13.98 21.30
C VAL A 11 26.15 14.17 19.87
N ASP A 12 26.89 14.99 19.12
CA ASP A 12 26.81 15.05 17.67
C ASP A 12 27.93 14.17 17.12
N ILE A 13 27.58 13.14 16.35
CA ILE A 13 28.54 12.21 15.76
C ILE A 13 28.32 12.16 14.25
N THR A 14 29.41 12.33 13.51
CA THR A 14 29.43 12.18 12.06
C THR A 14 30.36 11.03 11.68
N PHE A 15 29.85 10.12 10.87
CA PHE A 15 30.61 9.09 10.17
C PHE A 15 30.65 9.46 8.68
N ASP A 16 31.85 9.45 8.10
CA ASP A 16 32.10 9.85 6.72
C ASP A 16 33.00 8.79 6.07
N GLY A 17 32.49 8.06 5.07
CA GLY A 17 33.23 7.00 4.39
C GLY A 17 33.55 5.78 5.26
N VAL A 18 32.75 5.54 6.32
CA VAL A 18 33.02 4.45 7.27
C VAL A 18 32.33 3.17 6.82
N GLU A 19 33.07 2.05 6.87
CA GLU A 19 32.52 0.72 6.60
C GLU A 19 32.33 -0.06 7.91
N PHE A 20 31.10 -0.54 8.12
CA PHE A 20 30.70 -1.42 9.21
C PHE A 20 30.34 -2.79 8.63
N ARG A 21 31.25 -3.77 8.80
CA ARG A 21 31.11 -5.10 8.20
C ARG A 21 31.09 -6.22 9.23
N ASP A 22 30.26 -7.22 8.96
CA ASP A 22 30.21 -8.49 9.71
C ASP A 22 30.07 -8.29 11.23
N HIS A 23 29.41 -7.21 11.66
CA HIS A 23 29.18 -7.00 13.08
C HIS A 23 28.09 -7.96 13.55
N PHE A 24 28.49 -8.89 14.41
CA PHE A 24 27.58 -9.81 15.08
C PHE A 24 27.42 -9.40 16.53
N PHE A 25 26.20 -9.10 16.97
CA PHE A 25 25.90 -8.87 18.37
C PHE A 25 25.11 -10.05 18.91
N VAL A 26 25.58 -10.66 20.01
CA VAL A 26 24.82 -11.67 20.76
C VAL A 26 24.71 -11.20 22.19
N ALA A 27 23.56 -10.64 22.54
CA ALA A 27 23.23 -10.36 23.93
C ALA A 27 23.13 -11.67 24.71
N PRO A 28 23.75 -11.77 25.91
CA PRO A 28 23.61 -12.93 26.79
C PRO A 28 22.16 -13.21 27.23
N THR A 29 21.28 -12.22 27.13
CA THR A 29 19.89 -12.24 27.63
C THR A 29 18.85 -12.55 26.56
N GLY A 30 19.27 -12.91 25.33
CA GLY A 30 18.39 -13.46 24.30
C GLY A 30 17.76 -12.45 23.33
N THR A 31 17.95 -11.14 23.53
CA THR A 31 17.58 -10.10 22.55
C THR A 31 18.80 -9.26 22.20
N THR A 32 19.27 -9.37 20.97
CA THR A 32 20.49 -8.74 20.49
C THR A 32 20.15 -7.36 19.89
N PHE A 33 20.65 -6.28 20.50
CA PHE A 33 20.35 -4.91 20.09
C PHE A 33 21.52 -4.32 19.30
N GLY A 34 21.25 -3.87 18.07
CA GLY A 34 22.16 -3.15 17.20
C GLY A 34 23.37 -3.96 16.74
N GLY A 35 23.56 -4.10 15.42
CA GLY A 35 24.73 -4.78 14.88
C GLY A 35 25.94 -3.84 14.85
N ALA A 36 25.92 -2.88 13.94
CA ALA A 36 27.03 -1.94 13.74
C ALA A 36 26.97 -0.74 14.69
N VAL A 37 25.86 0.01 14.69
CA VAL A 37 25.68 1.21 15.53
C VAL A 37 24.40 1.09 16.33
N TYR A 38 24.51 1.26 17.64
CA TYR A 38 23.37 1.23 18.55
C TYR A 38 23.31 2.47 19.42
N VAL A 39 22.19 3.19 19.36
CA VAL A 39 21.95 4.39 20.15
C VAL A 39 20.74 4.17 21.03
N VAL A 40 20.93 4.36 22.33
CA VAL A 40 19.89 4.15 23.33
C VAL A 40 19.82 5.34 24.28
N SER A 41 18.62 5.89 24.48
CA SER A 41 18.39 6.81 25.60
C SER A 41 17.88 6.04 26.78
N THR A 42 18.45 6.31 27.95
CA THR A 42 17.82 5.96 29.24
C THR A 42 17.33 7.18 30.00
N GLU A 43 17.56 8.40 29.49
CA GLU A 43 17.28 9.65 30.21
C GLU A 43 16.36 10.59 29.43
N THR A 44 15.65 11.45 30.18
CA THR A 44 14.87 12.59 29.69
C THR A 44 15.80 13.72 29.22
N ALA A 45 16.73 13.43 28.32
CA ALA A 45 17.60 14.45 27.77
C ALA A 45 16.76 15.45 26.96
N ASP A 46 16.89 16.74 27.28
CA ASP A 46 16.20 17.83 26.58
C ASP A 46 16.79 18.10 25.18
N ILE A 47 17.99 17.58 24.90
CA ILE A 47 18.71 17.79 23.64
C ILE A 47 18.77 16.46 22.88
N PRO A 48 18.30 16.40 21.62
CA PRO A 48 18.42 15.22 20.79
C PRO A 48 19.89 14.87 20.52
N ILE A 49 20.18 13.58 20.41
CA ILE A 49 21.44 13.08 19.82
C ILE A 49 21.34 13.28 18.30
N SER A 50 22.36 13.89 17.69
CA SER A 50 22.45 13.99 16.23
C SER A 50 23.47 12.98 15.69
N LEU A 51 23.03 12.13 14.77
CA LEU A 51 23.89 11.16 14.10
C LEU A 51 23.83 11.39 12.60
N THR A 52 24.97 11.64 11.99
CA THR A 52 25.09 11.80 10.54
C THR A 52 25.96 10.69 9.96
N PHE A 53 25.49 10.04 8.90
CA PHE A 53 26.20 9.00 8.15
C PHE A 53 26.28 9.40 6.69
N ASN A 54 27.47 9.73 6.21
CA ASN A 54 27.71 10.09 4.81
C ASN A 54 28.62 9.05 4.18
N ASP A 55 28.28 8.60 2.97
CA ASP A 55 29.12 7.68 2.19
C ASP A 55 29.48 6.39 2.97
N CYS A 56 28.61 5.93 3.87
CA CYS A 56 28.88 4.80 4.75
C CYS A 56 28.39 3.47 4.15
N LEU A 57 28.99 2.38 4.60
CA LEU A 57 28.58 1.02 4.23
C LEU A 57 28.26 0.19 5.48
N PHE A 58 27.10 -0.45 5.49
CA PHE A 58 26.65 -1.42 6.49
C PHE A 58 26.40 -2.75 5.78
N ASP A 59 27.37 -3.68 5.86
CA ASP A 59 27.34 -4.93 5.10
C ASP A 59 27.49 -6.17 6.00
N GLY A 60 26.60 -7.15 5.84
CA GLY A 60 26.71 -8.44 6.53
C GLY A 60 26.52 -8.35 8.05
N ASN A 61 25.94 -7.27 8.56
CA ASN A 61 25.72 -7.14 10.00
C ASN A 61 24.55 -8.01 10.45
N ASN A 62 24.64 -8.54 11.66
CA ASN A 62 23.63 -9.45 12.20
C ASN A 62 23.34 -9.14 13.68
N ALA A 63 22.11 -8.68 13.91
CA ALA A 63 21.52 -8.44 15.22
C ALA A 63 19.99 -8.53 15.12
N ASP A 64 19.30 -8.81 16.22
CA ASP A 64 17.85 -8.96 16.24
C ASP A 64 17.18 -7.62 15.86
N ILE A 65 17.77 -6.51 16.27
CA ILE A 65 17.12 -5.19 16.19
C ILE A 65 18.12 -4.20 15.61
N GLY A 66 17.88 -3.67 14.41
CA GLY A 66 18.74 -2.61 13.84
C GLY A 66 20.14 -3.10 13.49
N ALA A 67 20.28 -4.12 12.65
CA ALA A 67 21.59 -4.75 12.39
C ALA A 67 22.61 -3.75 11.79
N GLY A 68 22.20 -2.87 10.87
CA GLY A 68 22.99 -1.69 10.51
C GLY A 68 22.93 -0.64 11.62
N ILE A 69 21.84 0.12 11.67
CA ILE A 69 21.63 1.15 12.70
C ILE A 69 20.41 0.81 13.55
N GLY A 70 20.58 0.74 14.87
CA GLY A 70 19.49 0.67 15.83
C GLY A 70 19.43 1.93 16.70
N ALA A 71 18.30 2.61 16.71
CA ALA A 71 18.03 3.74 17.60
C ALA A 71 16.80 3.46 18.46
N GLN A 72 16.94 3.51 19.77
CA GLN A 72 15.87 3.22 20.71
C GLN A 72 15.72 4.32 21.78
N ALA A 73 14.53 4.91 21.83
CA ALA A 73 14.11 5.81 22.90
C ALA A 73 13.04 5.14 23.77
N THR A 74 13.17 5.23 25.09
CA THR A 74 12.13 4.79 26.04
C THR A 74 11.30 5.95 26.59
N ARG A 75 11.18 7.07 25.86
CA ARG A 75 10.52 8.29 26.34
C ARG A 75 8.98 8.13 26.38
N THR A 76 8.36 8.84 27.31
CA THR A 76 6.90 9.02 27.40
C THR A 76 6.39 9.99 26.32
N ALA A 77 5.11 9.91 26.00
CA ALA A 77 4.51 10.75 24.98
C ALA A 77 4.63 12.26 25.24
N GLY A 78 4.83 13.03 24.17
CA GLY A 78 4.94 14.50 24.21
C GLY A 78 6.33 15.04 24.45
N GLU A 79 7.32 14.18 24.68
CA GLU A 79 8.72 14.56 24.73
C GLU A 79 9.32 14.44 23.32
N GLY A 80 9.89 15.54 22.80
CA GLY A 80 10.38 15.64 21.41
C GLY A 80 11.44 14.60 21.02
N ASN A 81 11.87 14.65 19.76
CA ASN A 81 12.79 13.66 19.18
C ASN A 81 14.01 13.43 20.09
N PHE A 82 14.28 12.16 20.38
CA PHE A 82 15.44 11.67 21.10
C PHE A 82 16.68 11.65 20.21
N ALA A 83 16.52 11.16 19.00
CA ALA A 83 17.59 11.09 18.01
C ALA A 83 17.09 11.71 16.71
N ILE A 84 17.97 12.48 16.09
CA ILE A 84 17.85 12.93 14.70
C ILE A 84 18.94 12.17 13.94
N ILE A 85 18.51 11.36 12.98
CA ILE A 85 19.42 10.52 12.20
C ILE A 85 19.40 11.01 10.76
N GLU A 86 20.56 11.41 10.27
CA GLU A 86 20.78 11.82 8.89
C GLU A 86 21.64 10.77 8.21
N VAL A 87 21.17 10.23 7.10
CA VAL A 87 21.90 9.25 6.29
C VAL A 87 21.90 9.73 4.86
N ASP A 88 23.08 9.87 4.27
CA ASP A 88 23.26 10.34 2.91
C ASP A 88 24.22 9.43 2.15
N ASN A 89 23.86 9.12 0.90
CA ASN A 89 24.66 8.32 -0.03
C ASN A 89 25.27 7.05 0.59
N SER A 90 24.51 6.36 1.44
CA SER A 90 25.00 5.21 2.21
C SER A 90 24.36 3.92 1.74
N THR A 91 25.00 2.79 2.02
CA THR A 91 24.52 1.46 1.59
C THR A 91 24.32 0.54 2.79
N PHE A 92 23.17 -0.11 2.85
CA PHE A 92 22.80 -1.15 3.80
C PHE A 92 22.52 -2.44 3.04
N THR A 93 23.43 -3.40 3.10
CA THR A 93 23.30 -4.64 2.34
C THR A 93 23.60 -5.90 3.14
N ASN A 94 22.93 -7.01 2.78
CA ASN A 94 23.11 -8.32 3.41
C ASN A 94 22.97 -8.31 4.94
N ASN A 95 22.26 -7.33 5.51
CA ASN A 95 22.06 -7.29 6.95
C ASN A 95 20.94 -8.25 7.33
N VAL A 96 21.10 -8.93 8.46
CA VAL A 96 20.15 -9.93 8.93
C VAL A 96 19.68 -9.58 10.33
N GLY A 97 18.38 -9.72 10.60
CA GLY A 97 17.86 -9.51 11.94
C GLY A 97 16.50 -10.11 12.24
N LEU A 98 15.95 -9.72 13.39
CA LEU A 98 14.56 -9.98 13.73
C LEU A 98 13.67 -8.88 13.16
N ALA A 99 14.07 -7.61 13.24
CA ALA A 99 13.35 -6.51 12.60
C ALA A 99 14.25 -5.28 12.35
N GLY A 100 14.03 -4.58 11.24
CA GLY A 100 14.84 -3.43 10.83
C GLY A 100 16.29 -3.80 10.59
N ALA A 101 16.59 -4.74 9.69
CA ALA A 101 17.97 -5.21 9.50
C ALA A 101 18.88 -4.09 8.96
N GLY A 102 18.42 -3.30 7.98
CA GLY A 102 19.15 -2.08 7.60
C GLY A 102 19.13 -1.05 8.73
N MET A 103 17.94 -0.60 9.09
CA MET A 103 17.72 0.39 10.15
C MET A 103 16.51 0.04 11.02
N ARG A 104 16.61 0.33 12.32
CA ARG A 104 15.47 0.32 13.23
C ARG A 104 15.41 1.58 14.07
N LEU A 105 14.26 2.25 14.00
CA LEU A 105 13.96 3.50 14.69
C LEU A 105 12.81 3.24 15.67
N PHE A 106 13.11 3.30 16.97
CA PHE A 106 12.14 3.02 18.02
C PHE A 106 11.90 4.24 18.92
N GLY A 107 10.63 4.59 19.12
CA GLY A 107 10.16 5.69 19.96
C GLY A 107 10.15 7.05 19.26
N SER A 108 10.27 8.14 20.03
CA SER A 108 10.33 9.52 19.47
C SER A 108 11.66 9.76 18.75
N THR A 109 11.78 9.35 17.50
CA THR A 109 12.95 9.62 16.64
C THR A 109 12.51 10.30 15.35
N GLY A 110 13.38 11.11 14.77
CA GLY A 110 13.23 11.60 13.39
C GLY A 110 14.39 11.10 12.55
N ALA A 111 14.15 10.90 11.25
CA ALA A 111 15.23 10.57 10.33
C ALA A 111 15.05 11.22 8.96
N THR A 112 16.18 11.59 8.37
CA THR A 112 16.28 11.99 6.96
C THR A 112 17.25 11.04 6.28
N VAL A 113 16.81 10.35 5.24
CA VAL A 113 17.63 9.40 4.49
C VAL A 113 17.56 9.73 3.00
N THR A 114 18.71 10.04 2.41
CA THR A 114 18.82 10.51 1.03
C THR A 114 19.80 9.68 0.22
N ASP A 115 19.46 9.49 -1.06
CA ASP A 115 20.32 8.90 -2.09
C ASP A 115 21.00 7.58 -1.65
N SER A 116 20.33 6.81 -0.80
CA SER A 116 20.89 5.62 -0.15
C SER A 116 20.32 4.32 -0.72
N LEU A 117 21.05 3.22 -0.52
CA LEU A 117 20.68 1.88 -0.99
C LEU A 117 20.40 0.94 0.20
N PHE A 118 19.24 0.30 0.20
CA PHE A 118 18.88 -0.79 1.09
C PHE A 118 18.62 -2.04 0.25
N GLU A 119 19.56 -2.99 0.25
CA GLU A 119 19.56 -4.12 -0.67
C GLU A 119 19.81 -5.47 0.01
N ASP A 120 19.03 -6.50 -0.33
CA ASP A 120 19.24 -7.87 0.15
C ASP A 120 19.29 -7.99 1.69
N ASN A 121 18.53 -7.14 2.41
CA ASN A 121 18.40 -7.26 3.87
C ASN A 121 17.29 -8.26 4.21
N GLU A 122 17.49 -9.05 5.26
CA GLU A 122 16.54 -10.10 5.66
C GLU A 122 16.15 -9.98 7.13
N VAL A 123 14.84 -10.08 7.41
CA VAL A 123 14.32 -10.11 8.79
C VAL A 123 13.30 -11.21 8.99
N SER A 124 13.31 -11.81 10.18
CA SER A 124 12.34 -12.84 10.56
C SER A 124 10.97 -12.30 11.01
N SER A 125 10.82 -10.98 11.21
CA SER A 125 9.58 -10.33 11.64
C SER A 125 9.12 -9.21 10.70
N VAL A 126 9.71 -8.01 10.75
CA VAL A 126 9.16 -6.85 10.02
C VAL A 126 10.24 -5.85 9.56
N GLY A 127 9.99 -5.21 8.41
CA GLY A 127 10.78 -4.08 7.90
C GLY A 127 12.23 -4.44 7.63
N ALA A 128 12.55 -5.19 6.57
CA ALA A 128 13.91 -5.71 6.41
C ALA A 128 14.92 -4.59 6.12
N GLY A 129 14.56 -3.63 5.27
CA GLY A 129 15.32 -2.40 5.07
C GLY A 129 15.21 -1.47 6.28
N LEU A 130 13.99 -1.13 6.68
CA LEU A 130 13.71 -0.20 7.76
C LEU A 130 12.50 -0.64 8.60
N GLN A 131 12.66 -0.65 9.91
CA GLN A 131 11.53 -0.65 10.84
C GLN A 131 11.44 0.69 11.57
N ILE A 132 10.27 1.32 11.51
CA ILE A 132 9.87 2.41 12.40
C ILE A 132 8.83 1.83 13.36
N PHE A 133 9.12 1.90 14.66
CA PHE A 133 8.19 1.47 15.70
C PHE A 133 8.05 2.54 16.77
N SER A 134 6.87 3.13 16.91
CA SER A 134 6.66 4.16 17.92
C SER A 134 5.47 3.84 18.80
N ASN A 135 5.73 3.82 20.09
CA ASN A 135 4.69 3.57 21.08
C ASN A 135 4.08 4.86 21.64
N GLN A 136 4.73 6.02 21.48
CA GLN A 136 4.37 7.22 22.26
C GLN A 136 4.77 8.57 21.61
N GLY A 137 5.46 8.61 20.46
CA GLY A 137 6.02 9.85 19.91
C GLY A 137 5.35 10.30 18.61
N ASN A 138 5.47 11.59 18.28
CA ASN A 138 5.36 12.04 16.89
C ASN A 138 6.76 12.12 16.30
N GLY A 139 6.96 11.53 15.13
CA GLY A 139 8.22 11.54 14.41
C GLY A 139 8.00 11.92 12.96
N GLU A 140 8.90 12.72 12.42
CA GLU A 140 8.95 13.05 11.00
C GLU A 140 10.09 12.24 10.37
N PHE A 141 9.75 11.47 9.34
CA PHE A 141 10.70 10.64 8.62
C PHE A 141 10.64 10.98 7.13
N ASN A 142 11.76 11.44 6.58
CA ASN A 142 11.86 11.91 5.21
C ASN A 142 12.86 11.04 4.43
N PHE A 143 12.39 10.40 3.37
CA PHE A 143 13.15 9.54 2.48
C PHE A 143 13.08 10.14 1.08
N SER A 144 14.24 10.32 0.43
CA SER A 144 14.26 10.84 -0.94
C SER A 144 15.39 10.24 -1.77
N GLY A 145 15.07 9.84 -3.01
CA GLY A 145 16.06 9.33 -3.97
C GLY A 145 16.69 7.99 -3.58
N ASN A 146 16.10 7.26 -2.63
CA ASN A 146 16.62 5.99 -2.17
C ASN A 146 16.19 4.83 -3.07
N THR A 147 16.97 3.75 -3.01
CA THR A 147 16.62 2.47 -3.62
C THR A 147 16.45 1.42 -2.54
N TRP A 148 15.31 0.74 -2.55
CA TRP A 148 14.95 -0.37 -1.68
C TRP A 148 14.77 -1.61 -2.54
N ARG A 149 15.76 -2.50 -2.55
CA ARG A 149 15.78 -3.64 -3.45
C ARG A 149 15.87 -4.98 -2.71
N ASN A 150 15.08 -5.97 -3.12
CA ASN A 150 15.22 -7.37 -2.67
C ASN A 150 15.24 -7.54 -1.15
N ASN A 151 14.57 -6.64 -0.41
CA ASN A 151 14.48 -6.75 1.04
C ASN A 151 13.39 -7.77 1.38
N VAL A 152 13.72 -8.74 2.24
CA VAL A 152 12.85 -9.87 2.56
C VAL A 152 12.44 -9.84 4.02
N SER A 153 11.15 -9.74 4.25
CA SER A 153 10.53 -9.88 5.57
C SER A 153 9.73 -11.18 5.63
N GLN A 154 10.00 -12.00 6.65
CA GLN A 154 9.24 -13.22 6.89
C GLN A 154 7.82 -12.94 7.43
N SER A 155 7.45 -11.68 7.70
CA SER A 155 6.08 -11.32 8.08
C SER A 155 5.55 -10.11 7.31
N GLN A 156 5.99 -8.87 7.59
CA GLN A 156 5.38 -7.66 7.02
C GLN A 156 6.40 -6.58 6.67
N GLY A 157 6.08 -5.70 5.71
CA GLY A 157 6.96 -4.60 5.30
C GLY A 157 8.28 -5.13 4.75
N GLY A 158 8.31 -5.68 3.53
CA GLY A 158 9.53 -6.29 2.97
C GLY A 158 10.69 -5.30 3.00
N ALA A 159 10.50 -4.08 2.47
CA ALA A 159 11.44 -2.98 2.65
C ALA A 159 11.20 -2.22 3.96
N VAL A 160 10.01 -1.63 4.12
CA VAL A 160 9.69 -0.71 5.22
C VAL A 160 8.50 -1.22 6.01
N SER A 161 8.63 -1.27 7.33
CA SER A 161 7.50 -1.42 8.24
C SER A 161 7.45 -0.25 9.20
N ALA A 162 6.37 0.52 9.12
CA ALA A 162 6.07 1.59 10.04
C ALA A 162 4.84 1.19 10.83
N SER A 163 5.01 0.92 12.12
CA SER A 163 3.91 0.56 13.02
C SER A 163 3.99 1.36 14.31
N GLY A 164 2.85 1.63 14.93
CA GLY A 164 2.82 2.24 16.24
C GLY A 164 1.63 1.76 17.07
N ASP A 165 1.74 1.93 18.39
CA ASP A 165 0.57 1.81 19.26
C ASP A 165 -0.29 3.08 19.13
N GLU A 166 -1.58 2.99 19.48
CA GLU A 166 -2.67 3.99 19.32
C GLU A 166 -2.37 5.45 19.74
N ALA A 167 -1.24 5.71 20.41
CA ALA A 167 -0.86 7.02 20.95
C ALA A 167 0.15 7.81 20.09
N GLY A 168 0.87 7.18 19.14
CA GLY A 168 1.88 7.86 18.31
C GLY A 168 1.37 8.15 16.90
N SER A 169 1.61 9.36 16.39
CA SER A 169 1.29 9.75 15.01
C SER A 169 2.57 10.12 14.26
N HIS A 170 2.86 9.43 13.17
CA HIS A 170 4.07 9.68 12.37
C HIS A 170 3.73 10.24 11.02
N THR A 171 4.58 11.16 10.54
CA THR A 171 4.58 11.57 9.14
C THR A 171 5.75 10.89 8.45
N LEU A 172 5.45 10.01 7.50
CA LEU A 172 6.42 9.33 6.66
C LEU A 172 6.31 9.88 5.25
N THR A 173 7.40 10.41 4.72
CA THR A 173 7.43 10.96 3.37
C THR A 173 8.48 10.23 2.55
N PHE A 174 8.06 9.66 1.43
CA PHE A 174 8.90 9.07 0.40
C PHE A 174 8.79 9.93 -0.87
N SER A 175 9.92 10.24 -1.49
CA SER A 175 9.99 11.15 -2.64
C SER A 175 11.04 10.72 -3.66
N GLY A 176 10.60 10.31 -4.84
CA GLY A 176 11.52 9.86 -5.89
C GLY A 176 12.26 8.57 -5.54
N ASP A 177 11.73 7.77 -4.61
CA ASP A 177 12.31 6.50 -4.21
C ASP A 177 11.90 5.36 -5.16
N LEU A 178 12.75 4.34 -5.27
CA LEU A 178 12.50 3.09 -5.98
C LEU A 178 12.36 1.93 -5.00
N PHE A 179 11.25 1.19 -5.07
CA PHE A 179 11.01 -0.06 -4.35
C PHE A 179 10.90 -1.20 -5.37
N GLU A 180 11.93 -2.05 -5.44
CA GLU A 180 12.05 -3.10 -6.46
C GLU A 180 12.23 -4.48 -5.80
N GLY A 181 11.35 -5.44 -6.13
CA GLY A 181 11.56 -6.84 -5.72
C GLY A 181 11.52 -7.10 -4.22
N ASN A 182 10.82 -6.27 -3.42
CA ASN A 182 10.74 -6.48 -1.97
C ASN A 182 9.61 -7.44 -1.62
N ASP A 183 9.87 -8.34 -0.66
CA ASP A 183 8.99 -9.45 -0.34
C ASP A 183 8.55 -9.47 1.13
N ALA A 184 7.26 -9.66 1.36
CA ALA A 184 6.67 -9.97 2.67
C ALA A 184 6.00 -11.36 2.64
N LEU A 185 6.61 -12.36 3.26
CA LEU A 185 6.26 -13.78 3.07
C LEU A 185 5.20 -14.34 4.04
N GLY A 186 4.86 -13.61 5.11
CA GLY A 186 3.78 -14.01 6.04
C GLY A 186 3.92 -15.40 6.68
N VAL A 187 5.13 -15.91 6.94
CA VAL A 187 5.37 -17.29 7.42
C VAL A 187 5.24 -17.49 8.93
N ASN A 188 5.30 -16.43 9.75
CA ASN A 188 5.49 -16.56 11.21
C ASN A 188 4.36 -16.00 12.09
N THR A 189 3.35 -15.35 11.51
CA THR A 189 2.21 -14.82 12.25
C THR A 189 0.95 -15.49 11.75
N ALA A 190 0.07 -15.88 12.67
CA ALA A 190 -1.33 -16.18 12.34
C ALA A 190 -1.99 -14.87 11.89
N GLY A 191 -1.66 -14.43 10.68
CA GLY A 191 -1.99 -13.11 10.19
C GLY A 191 -0.91 -12.55 9.25
N GLN A 192 -1.15 -12.77 7.95
CA GLN A 192 -1.02 -11.80 6.85
C GLN A 192 0.38 -11.30 6.50
N GLY A 193 0.93 -11.77 5.37
CA GLY A 193 1.94 -11.03 4.62
C GLY A 193 1.34 -9.71 4.15
N ALA A 194 1.93 -8.58 4.57
CA ALA A 194 1.39 -7.27 4.24
C ALA A 194 2.47 -6.25 3.90
N GLY A 195 2.26 -5.45 2.86
CA GLY A 195 3.20 -4.41 2.45
C GLY A 195 4.51 -4.99 1.94
N GLY A 196 4.50 -5.67 0.79
CA GLY A 196 5.73 -6.23 0.21
C GLY A 196 6.84 -5.18 0.10
N ALA A 197 6.53 -3.96 -0.33
CA ALA A 197 7.42 -2.81 -0.11
C ALA A 197 7.19 -2.14 1.25
N ILE A 198 6.02 -1.55 1.47
CA ILE A 198 5.71 -0.71 2.64
C ILE A 198 4.49 -1.24 3.38
N LEU A 199 4.65 -1.53 4.68
CA LEU A 199 3.53 -1.60 5.61
C LEU A 199 3.48 -0.30 6.43
N HIS A 200 2.32 0.35 6.45
CA HIS A 200 1.98 1.41 7.39
C HIS A 200 0.81 0.99 8.27
N GLY A 201 1.11 0.73 9.54
CA GLY A 201 0.14 0.46 10.60
C GLY A 201 0.12 1.58 11.62
N GLY A 202 -1.07 1.91 12.14
CA GLY A 202 -1.20 2.95 13.16
C GLY A 202 -1.78 4.27 12.64
N ALA A 203 -1.93 5.23 13.56
CA ALA A 203 -2.24 6.61 13.23
C ALA A 203 -1.04 7.33 12.58
N GLY A 204 -1.30 8.27 11.67
CA GLY A 204 -0.24 9.00 10.99
C GLY A 204 -0.58 9.43 9.57
N GLU A 205 0.46 9.89 8.88
CA GLU A 205 0.41 10.30 7.48
C GLU A 205 1.51 9.57 6.72
N LEU A 206 1.12 8.91 5.63
CA LEU A 206 2.04 8.35 4.64
C LEU A 206 1.93 9.16 3.35
N ASN A 207 3.03 9.80 2.98
CA ASN A 207 3.18 10.60 1.77
C ASN A 207 4.10 9.89 0.78
N ILE A 208 3.59 9.59 -0.41
CA ILE A 208 4.31 8.92 -1.49
C ILE A 208 4.30 9.82 -2.72
N ASN A 209 5.46 10.35 -3.10
CA ASN A 209 5.56 11.33 -4.17
C ASN A 209 6.55 10.88 -5.24
N ASN A 210 6.09 10.74 -6.48
CA ASN A 210 6.92 10.37 -7.63
C ASN A 210 7.78 9.11 -7.39
N CYS A 211 7.26 8.14 -6.64
CA CYS A 211 7.96 6.90 -6.34
C CYS A 211 7.62 5.82 -7.36
N THR A 212 8.48 4.80 -7.48
CA THR A 212 8.22 3.62 -8.30
C THR A 212 8.22 2.37 -7.43
N PHE A 213 7.18 1.55 -7.57
CA PHE A 213 7.03 0.25 -6.94
C PHE A 213 6.96 -0.81 -8.03
N ASP A 214 8.04 -1.56 -8.21
CA ASP A 214 8.18 -2.57 -9.25
C ASP A 214 8.35 -3.97 -8.64
N SER A 215 7.49 -4.89 -9.05
CA SER A 215 7.65 -6.33 -8.76
C SER A 215 7.79 -6.64 -7.27
N ASN A 216 7.08 -5.91 -6.40
CA ASN A 216 7.03 -6.22 -4.97
C ASN A 216 5.95 -7.28 -4.71
N THR A 217 6.20 -8.14 -3.72
CA THR A 217 5.33 -9.28 -3.43
C THR A 217 4.89 -9.30 -1.97
N ALA A 218 3.60 -9.52 -1.73
CA ALA A 218 3.10 -9.93 -0.42
C ALA A 218 2.44 -11.30 -0.57
N LEU A 219 2.99 -12.32 0.10
CA LEU A 219 2.50 -13.69 0.02
C LEU A 219 1.95 -14.14 1.37
N ALA A 220 0.88 -14.93 1.30
CA ALA A 220 0.37 -15.67 2.44
C ALA A 220 0.98 -17.08 2.45
N SER A 221 1.59 -17.47 3.57
CA SER A 221 2.17 -18.80 3.70
C SER A 221 1.14 -19.91 3.98
N LEU A 222 -0.06 -19.55 4.45
CA LEU A 222 -1.12 -20.49 4.80
C LEU A 222 -2.29 -20.39 3.80
N PRO A 223 -2.87 -21.53 3.36
CA PRO A 223 -3.97 -21.56 2.40
C PRO A 223 -5.23 -20.78 2.81
N ASP A 224 -5.42 -20.56 4.11
CA ASP A 224 -6.58 -19.86 4.66
C ASP A 224 -6.23 -18.44 5.17
N SER A 225 -4.99 -17.98 4.96
CA SER A 225 -4.59 -16.61 5.26
C SER A 225 -4.55 -15.79 3.97
N LEU A 226 -5.00 -14.55 4.04
CA LEU A 226 -4.90 -13.61 2.93
C LEU A 226 -3.67 -12.72 3.15
N SER A 227 -2.95 -12.40 2.09
CA SER A 227 -1.95 -11.32 2.07
C SER A 227 -2.56 -10.01 1.56
N PHE A 228 -1.97 -8.88 1.94
CA PHE A 228 -2.55 -7.55 1.72
C PHE A 228 -1.50 -6.56 1.18
N GLY A 229 -1.78 -5.88 0.06
CA GLY A 229 -1.01 -4.72 -0.38
C GLY A 229 0.44 -5.06 -0.72
N SER A 230 0.72 -5.58 -1.91
CA SER A 230 2.09 -6.00 -2.25
C SER A 230 3.07 -4.85 -2.42
N ALA A 231 2.65 -3.70 -2.93
CA ALA A 231 3.48 -2.50 -2.82
C ALA A 231 3.23 -1.83 -1.47
N ILE A 232 2.01 -1.39 -1.21
CA ILE A 232 1.67 -0.65 0.01
C ILE A 232 0.48 -1.30 0.70
N SER A 233 0.61 -1.57 1.99
CA SER A 233 -0.52 -1.89 2.86
C SER A 233 -0.66 -0.84 3.95
N VAL A 234 -1.86 -0.25 4.06
CA VAL A 234 -2.25 0.65 5.15
C VAL A 234 -3.31 -0.03 6.00
N ILE A 235 -2.99 -0.28 7.26
CA ILE A 235 -3.87 -0.98 8.21
C ILE A 235 -4.04 -0.11 9.45
N ASN A 236 -5.26 0.35 9.67
CA ASN A 236 -5.56 1.25 10.77
C ASN A 236 -6.15 0.51 11.97
N GLY A 237 -5.66 0.79 13.16
CA GLY A 237 -6.19 0.29 14.42
C GLY A 237 -7.47 0.99 14.86
N ASP A 238 -8.01 0.57 16.01
CA ASP A 238 -9.23 1.15 16.57
C ASP A 238 -8.95 2.59 17.06
N ASN A 239 -9.83 3.53 16.67
CA ASN A 239 -9.77 4.96 17.05
C ASN A 239 -8.57 5.74 16.49
N GLU A 240 -7.86 5.19 15.52
CA GLU A 240 -6.73 5.85 14.88
C GLU A 240 -7.16 6.62 13.63
N GLN A 241 -6.47 7.71 13.31
CA GLN A 241 -6.72 8.51 12.09
C GLN A 241 -5.48 8.42 11.22
N THR A 242 -5.66 7.92 10.00
CA THR A 242 -4.57 7.71 9.06
C THR A 242 -4.84 8.43 7.76
N ALA A 243 -3.84 9.13 7.24
CA ALA A 243 -3.88 9.77 5.94
C ALA A 243 -2.87 9.10 5.00
N LEU A 244 -3.28 8.85 3.76
CA LEU A 244 -2.42 8.34 2.70
C LEU A 244 -2.52 9.29 1.51
N ASN A 245 -1.41 9.92 1.14
CA ASN A 245 -1.32 10.80 -0.03
C ASN A 245 -0.33 10.19 -1.03
N ILE A 246 -0.80 9.88 -2.23
CA ILE A 246 0.00 9.26 -3.29
C ILE A 246 -0.13 10.06 -4.57
N VAL A 247 0.98 10.64 -5.03
CA VAL A 247 0.98 11.54 -6.18
C VAL A 247 2.10 11.17 -7.16
N GLY A 248 1.76 11.12 -8.45
CA GLY A 248 2.75 10.97 -9.53
C GLY A 248 3.54 9.67 -9.50
N SER A 249 3.05 8.65 -8.79
CA SER A 249 3.78 7.41 -8.53
C SER A 249 3.36 6.28 -9.48
N THR A 250 4.23 5.29 -9.62
CA THR A 250 4.04 4.18 -10.56
C THR A 250 4.13 2.84 -9.83
N PHE A 251 3.16 1.96 -10.07
CA PHE A 251 3.03 0.62 -9.50
C PHE A 251 2.98 -0.41 -10.61
N ILE A 252 4.07 -1.15 -10.82
CA ILE A 252 4.24 -2.08 -11.92
C ILE A 252 4.44 -3.50 -11.38
N ASN A 253 3.69 -4.46 -11.94
CA ASN A 253 3.89 -5.90 -11.72
C ASN A 253 3.92 -6.33 -10.25
N ASN A 254 3.22 -5.62 -9.35
CA ASN A 254 3.18 -6.04 -7.96
C ASN A 254 2.16 -7.18 -7.79
N GLU A 255 2.44 -8.10 -6.86
CA GLU A 255 1.67 -9.34 -6.68
C GLU A 255 1.30 -9.57 -5.22
N ALA A 256 -0.01 -9.63 -4.94
CA ALA A 256 -0.58 -9.89 -3.61
C ALA A 256 -1.84 -10.74 -3.72
N ASP A 257 -2.30 -11.36 -2.63
CA ASP A 257 -3.67 -11.90 -2.62
C ASP A 257 -4.70 -10.76 -2.70
N LEU A 258 -4.66 -9.78 -1.79
CA LEU A 258 -5.62 -8.67 -1.76
C LEU A 258 -4.94 -7.31 -1.93
N GLY A 259 -5.47 -6.45 -2.80
CA GLY A 259 -4.90 -5.12 -3.05
C GLY A 259 -3.54 -5.24 -3.75
N THR A 260 -3.55 -5.51 -5.04
CA THR A 260 -2.39 -6.01 -5.79
C THR A 260 -1.31 -4.97 -6.04
N ALA A 261 -1.61 -3.69 -5.81
CA ALA A 261 -0.58 -2.68 -5.57
C ALA A 261 -0.78 -2.10 -4.16
N ILE A 262 -1.99 -1.60 -3.90
CA ILE A 262 -2.31 -0.90 -2.66
C ILE A 262 -3.53 -1.52 -2.00
N ASN A 263 -3.37 -1.87 -0.73
CA ASN A 263 -4.46 -2.24 0.15
C ASN A 263 -4.63 -1.20 1.27
N ILE A 264 -5.82 -0.64 1.40
CA ILE A 264 -6.19 0.23 2.51
C ILE A 264 -7.32 -0.41 3.30
N GLN A 265 -7.14 -0.52 4.62
CA GLN A 265 -8.15 -1.04 5.53
C GLN A 265 -8.23 -0.18 6.79
N GLY A 266 -9.39 0.44 7.01
CA GLY A 266 -9.72 1.09 8.27
C GLY A 266 -10.21 0.11 9.35
N SER A 267 -10.37 0.61 10.57
CA SER A 267 -10.97 -0.13 11.68
C SER A 267 -12.50 -0.09 11.60
N ALA A 268 -13.18 -1.16 12.01
CA ALA A 268 -14.64 -1.22 12.02
C ALA A 268 -15.31 -0.32 13.08
N VAL A 269 -14.58 0.12 14.12
CA VAL A 269 -15.19 0.81 15.27
C VAL A 269 -15.19 2.32 15.09
N ASN A 270 -14.01 2.94 14.87
CA ASN A 270 -13.85 4.41 14.77
C ASN A 270 -12.58 4.84 13.99
N GLY A 271 -11.78 3.91 13.46
CA GLY A 271 -10.55 4.27 12.77
C GLY A 271 -10.81 4.60 11.31
N ALA A 272 -10.74 5.89 10.95
CA ALA A 272 -10.98 6.33 9.58
C ALA A 272 -9.66 6.50 8.82
N VAL A 273 -9.65 6.08 7.55
CA VAL A 273 -8.53 6.32 6.65
C VAL A 273 -8.96 7.27 5.55
N THR A 274 -8.22 8.37 5.36
CA THR A 274 -8.42 9.27 4.23
C THR A 274 -7.31 9.03 3.21
N VAL A 275 -7.69 8.80 1.96
CA VAL A 275 -6.76 8.49 0.88
C VAL A 275 -6.94 9.48 -0.27
N ILE A 276 -5.84 10.07 -0.70
CA ILE A 276 -5.74 10.89 -1.91
C ILE A 276 -4.77 10.19 -2.86
N SER A 277 -5.27 9.76 -4.02
CA SER A 277 -4.49 9.20 -5.11
C SER A 277 -4.63 10.12 -6.32
N ALA A 278 -3.51 10.64 -6.84
CA ALA A 278 -3.55 11.56 -7.97
C ALA A 278 -2.40 11.37 -8.97
N ASN A 279 -2.76 11.27 -10.26
CA ASN A 279 -1.81 11.13 -11.37
C ASN A 279 -0.87 9.93 -11.23
N ASN A 280 -1.37 8.81 -10.69
CA ASN A 280 -0.62 7.58 -10.53
C ASN A 280 -0.86 6.63 -11.71
N THR A 281 0.08 5.72 -11.94
CA THR A 281 -0.06 4.62 -12.91
C THR A 281 0.01 3.28 -12.19
N TYR A 282 -0.98 2.43 -12.41
CA TYR A 282 -1.08 1.06 -11.91
C TYR A 282 -1.08 0.12 -13.11
N GLU A 283 0.04 -0.56 -13.36
CA GLU A 283 0.25 -1.38 -14.55
C GLU A 283 0.61 -2.83 -14.19
N GLY A 284 -0.11 -3.79 -14.77
CA GLY A 284 0.27 -5.22 -14.69
C GLY A 284 0.21 -5.82 -13.28
N ASN A 285 -0.48 -5.19 -12.31
CA ASN A 285 -0.56 -5.73 -10.94
C ASN A 285 -1.54 -6.92 -10.90
N SER A 286 -1.20 -7.95 -10.12
CA SER A 286 -1.91 -9.23 -10.14
C SER A 286 -2.24 -9.81 -8.76
N GLY A 287 -3.37 -10.53 -8.64
CA GLY A 287 -3.82 -11.11 -7.37
C GLY A 287 -5.29 -11.56 -7.32
N LEU A 288 -5.91 -11.57 -6.14
CA LEU A 288 -7.34 -11.89 -5.94
C LEU A 288 -8.26 -10.66 -5.99
N SER A 289 -7.73 -9.44 -5.91
CA SER A 289 -8.52 -8.20 -5.83
C SER A 289 -7.91 -7.08 -6.67
N ALA A 290 -8.50 -5.88 -6.61
CA ALA A 290 -8.03 -4.64 -7.24
C ALA A 290 -6.57 -4.27 -7.04
N ALA A 291 -6.00 -3.57 -8.04
CA ALA A 291 -4.75 -2.82 -7.92
C ALA A 291 -4.82 -1.75 -6.81
N LEU A 292 -5.90 -0.96 -6.77
CA LEU A 292 -6.20 -0.05 -5.67
C LEU A 292 -7.46 -0.49 -4.94
N ARG A 293 -7.29 -0.98 -3.71
CA ARG A 293 -8.38 -1.45 -2.85
C ARG A 293 -8.52 -0.57 -1.61
N ALA A 294 -9.72 -0.04 -1.38
CA ALA A 294 -10.08 0.60 -0.11
C ALA A 294 -11.22 -0.15 0.57
N ALA A 295 -11.04 -0.44 1.86
CA ALA A 295 -12.00 -1.18 2.66
C ALA A 295 -12.28 -0.49 4.00
N THR A 296 -13.48 -0.74 4.55
CA THR A 296 -13.96 -0.40 5.92
C THR A 296 -13.56 0.99 6.41
N ASN A 297 -14.52 1.91 6.54
CA ASN A 297 -14.29 3.25 7.12
C ASN A 297 -13.15 4.04 6.40
N THR A 298 -13.00 3.80 5.09
CA THR A 298 -12.05 4.53 4.25
C THR A 298 -12.80 5.50 3.35
N THR A 299 -12.24 6.70 3.18
CA THR A 299 -12.63 7.65 2.14
C THR A 299 -11.48 7.78 1.15
N LEU A 300 -11.71 7.43 -0.10
CA LEU A 300 -10.72 7.46 -1.18
C LEU A 300 -11.13 8.46 -2.26
N VAL A 301 -10.23 9.38 -2.60
CA VAL A 301 -10.35 10.25 -3.77
C VAL A 301 -9.24 9.92 -4.74
N SER A 302 -9.59 9.43 -5.93
CA SER A 302 -8.69 9.13 -7.04
C SER A 302 -8.90 10.13 -8.17
N THR A 303 -7.84 10.80 -8.62
CA THR A 303 -7.91 11.82 -9.68
C THR A 303 -6.86 11.60 -10.75
N SER A 304 -7.28 11.44 -11.99
CA SER A 304 -6.38 11.24 -13.14
C SER A 304 -5.44 10.04 -12.99
N ASP A 305 -5.85 9.01 -12.25
CA ASP A 305 -5.09 7.76 -12.14
C ASP A 305 -5.36 6.85 -13.35
N MET A 306 -4.34 6.07 -13.72
CA MET A 306 -4.36 5.16 -14.86
C MET A 306 -4.18 3.73 -14.39
N PHE A 307 -5.11 2.85 -14.77
CA PHE A 307 -5.11 1.42 -14.46
C PHE A 307 -5.04 0.63 -15.76
N ILE A 308 -3.91 -0.03 -16.01
CA ILE A 308 -3.57 -0.65 -17.29
C ILE A 308 -3.19 -2.12 -17.08
N GLY A 309 -3.90 -3.04 -17.72
CA GLY A 309 -3.48 -4.45 -17.72
C GLY A 309 -3.45 -5.13 -16.35
N ASN A 310 -4.18 -4.63 -15.35
CA ASN A 310 -4.23 -5.26 -14.04
C ASN A 310 -5.13 -6.49 -14.09
N SER A 311 -4.77 -7.54 -13.34
CA SER A 311 -5.51 -8.80 -13.31
C SER A 311 -5.92 -9.19 -11.90
N SER A 312 -7.17 -9.60 -11.71
CA SER A 312 -7.61 -10.23 -10.46
C SER A 312 -8.33 -11.55 -10.71
N LEU A 313 -8.09 -12.56 -9.87
CA LEU A 313 -8.84 -13.81 -9.87
C LEU A 313 -10.24 -13.64 -9.26
N GLY A 314 -10.42 -12.63 -8.40
CA GLY A 314 -11.71 -12.26 -7.84
C GLY A 314 -12.33 -11.09 -8.59
N SER A 315 -12.62 -10.01 -7.88
CA SER A 315 -13.41 -8.88 -8.40
C SER A 315 -12.64 -7.57 -8.37
N GLY A 316 -13.02 -6.63 -9.25
CA GLY A 316 -12.55 -5.25 -9.23
C GLY A 316 -11.10 -5.08 -9.65
N SER A 317 -10.63 -5.71 -10.74
CA SER A 317 -9.19 -5.85 -11.05
C SER A 317 -8.36 -4.56 -11.02
N ALA A 318 -8.96 -3.40 -11.31
CA ALA A 318 -8.30 -2.11 -11.19
C ALA A 318 -8.59 -1.40 -9.87
N PHE A 319 -9.88 -1.24 -9.52
CA PHE A 319 -10.32 -0.41 -8.41
C PHE A 319 -11.49 -1.04 -7.65
N ALA A 320 -11.37 -1.15 -6.32
CA ALA A 320 -12.43 -1.71 -5.48
C ALA A 320 -12.65 -0.91 -4.19
N ILE A 321 -13.92 -0.64 -3.89
CA ILE A 321 -14.40 -0.03 -2.64
C ILE A 321 -15.28 -1.03 -1.90
N LEU A 322 -14.98 -1.34 -0.64
CA LEU A 322 -15.71 -2.32 0.18
C LEU A 322 -16.03 -1.74 1.57
N ASN A 323 -17.30 -1.46 1.88
CA ASN A 323 -17.69 -0.76 3.12
C ASN A 323 -16.95 0.58 3.31
N ALA A 324 -16.76 1.31 2.20
CA ALA A 324 -15.96 2.52 2.12
C ALA A 324 -16.59 3.50 1.14
N GLN A 325 -16.07 4.71 1.06
CA GLN A 325 -16.48 5.73 0.08
C GLN A 325 -15.34 5.99 -0.88
N GLY A 326 -15.64 5.98 -2.18
CA GLY A 326 -14.69 6.23 -3.24
C GLY A 326 -15.23 7.23 -4.26
N GLU A 327 -14.42 8.22 -4.60
CA GLU A 327 -14.63 9.10 -5.74
C GLU A 327 -13.48 8.92 -6.72
N VAL A 328 -13.80 8.72 -7.99
CA VAL A 328 -12.84 8.64 -9.10
C VAL A 328 -13.21 9.70 -10.12
N THR A 329 -12.29 10.63 -10.37
CA THR A 329 -12.45 11.68 -11.38
C THR A 329 -11.36 11.57 -12.45
N ALA A 330 -11.77 11.59 -13.72
CA ALA A 330 -10.86 11.53 -14.87
C ALA A 330 -9.92 10.30 -14.88
N GLY A 331 -10.36 9.17 -14.32
CA GLY A 331 -9.58 7.93 -14.31
C GLY A 331 -9.62 7.20 -15.64
N GLY A 332 -8.54 6.48 -15.95
CA GLY A 332 -8.41 5.61 -17.12
C GLY A 332 -8.30 4.15 -16.74
N PHE A 333 -9.14 3.28 -17.30
CA PHE A 333 -9.19 1.84 -17.01
C PHE A 333 -9.10 1.05 -18.31
N PHE A 334 -7.93 0.51 -18.62
CA PHE A 334 -7.60 -0.13 -19.89
C PHE A 334 -7.13 -1.56 -19.70
N ASP A 335 -7.67 -2.49 -20.49
CA ASP A 335 -7.20 -3.87 -20.60
C ASP A 335 -7.15 -4.63 -19.25
N ASN A 336 -7.98 -4.25 -18.27
CA ASN A 336 -7.98 -4.93 -16.97
C ASN A 336 -8.85 -6.20 -17.03
N ALA A 337 -8.40 -7.27 -16.37
CA ALA A 337 -9.05 -8.57 -16.38
C ALA A 337 -9.45 -9.01 -14.97
N ALA A 338 -10.72 -9.33 -14.74
CA ALA A 338 -11.21 -9.84 -13.46
C ALA A 338 -11.78 -11.26 -13.63
N GLY A 339 -11.72 -12.10 -12.60
CA GLY A 339 -12.41 -13.39 -12.60
C GLY A 339 -13.93 -13.19 -12.54
N ASP A 340 -14.42 -12.54 -11.49
CA ASP A 340 -15.85 -12.40 -11.25
C ASP A 340 -16.42 -11.10 -11.84
N PHE A 341 -16.15 -9.97 -11.18
CA PHE A 341 -16.74 -8.67 -11.49
C PHE A 341 -15.66 -7.69 -11.94
N GLY A 342 -15.94 -6.90 -12.97
CA GLY A 342 -14.98 -6.19 -13.85
C GLY A 342 -13.96 -5.22 -13.25
N ALA A 343 -13.55 -4.24 -14.03
CA ALA A 343 -12.43 -3.36 -13.68
C ALA A 343 -12.69 -2.52 -12.42
N VAL A 344 -13.90 -1.98 -12.26
CA VAL A 344 -14.31 -1.15 -11.13
C VAL A 344 -15.42 -1.83 -10.32
N LEU A 345 -15.23 -1.94 -9.01
CA LEU A 345 -16.16 -2.57 -8.09
C LEU A 345 -16.60 -1.64 -6.95
N SER A 346 -17.91 -1.57 -6.73
CA SER A 346 -18.51 -1.13 -5.45
C SER A 346 -19.09 -2.36 -4.76
N GLY A 347 -18.48 -2.82 -3.67
CA GLY A 347 -18.92 -4.00 -2.92
C GLY A 347 -19.44 -3.63 -1.52
N ALA A 348 -20.27 -4.49 -0.92
CA ALA A 348 -20.71 -4.48 0.49
C ALA A 348 -20.79 -3.08 1.13
N ASP A 349 -21.92 -2.38 0.96
CA ASP A 349 -22.15 -1.03 1.49
C ASP A 349 -21.15 0.05 1.02
N GLY A 350 -20.34 -0.25 0.01
CA GLY A 350 -19.44 0.69 -0.64
C GLY A 350 -20.20 1.73 -1.45
N GLN A 351 -19.67 2.95 -1.53
CA GLN A 351 -20.21 4.00 -2.39
C GLN A 351 -19.14 4.45 -3.38
N VAL A 352 -19.41 4.31 -4.68
CA VAL A 352 -18.49 4.73 -5.74
C VAL A 352 -19.12 5.81 -6.60
N LEU A 353 -18.45 6.96 -6.71
CA LEU A 353 -18.76 7.99 -7.69
C LEU A 353 -17.66 8.03 -8.77
N LEU A 354 -18.02 7.72 -10.01
CA LEU A 354 -17.13 7.73 -11.17
C LEU A 354 -17.49 8.89 -12.10
N VAL A 355 -16.57 9.81 -12.35
CA VAL A 355 -16.82 11.05 -13.09
C VAL A 355 -15.78 11.23 -14.20
N ASN A 356 -16.23 11.60 -15.40
CA ASN A 356 -15.35 11.96 -16.53
C ASN A 356 -14.29 10.89 -16.86
N SER A 357 -14.57 9.61 -16.62
CA SER A 357 -13.59 8.54 -16.69
C SER A 357 -13.74 7.72 -17.98
N VAL A 358 -12.72 6.95 -18.34
CA VAL A 358 -12.70 6.08 -19.52
C VAL A 358 -12.44 4.65 -19.10
N LEU A 359 -13.33 3.73 -19.46
CA LEU A 359 -13.22 2.30 -19.22
C LEU A 359 -13.28 1.59 -20.56
N ALA A 360 -12.13 1.10 -21.04
CA ALA A 360 -12.00 0.48 -22.34
C ALA A 360 -11.33 -0.89 -22.28
N ASP A 361 -11.85 -1.82 -23.09
CA ASP A 361 -11.23 -3.12 -23.36
C ASP A 361 -11.01 -3.99 -22.10
N ASN A 362 -11.81 -3.77 -21.05
CA ASN A 362 -11.75 -4.59 -19.84
C ASN A 362 -12.51 -5.91 -20.02
N THR A 363 -12.10 -6.95 -19.31
CA THR A 363 -12.70 -8.30 -19.38
C THR A 363 -13.08 -8.87 -18.01
N SER A 364 -14.13 -9.69 -17.96
CA SER A 364 -14.43 -10.54 -16.79
C SER A 364 -14.93 -11.94 -17.17
N GLU A 365 -14.77 -12.95 -16.31
CA GLU A 365 -15.24 -14.34 -16.54
C GLU A 365 -16.65 -14.63 -16.00
N ASN A 366 -17.32 -13.67 -15.35
CA ASN A 366 -18.64 -13.91 -14.76
C ASN A 366 -19.65 -12.78 -15.03
N ALA A 367 -19.33 -11.53 -14.70
CA ALA A 367 -20.24 -10.42 -14.95
C ALA A 367 -19.53 -9.06 -15.08
N ALA A 368 -20.11 -8.19 -15.91
CA ALA A 368 -19.80 -6.78 -16.09
C ALA A 368 -18.34 -6.39 -16.02
N ALA A 369 -17.67 -6.45 -17.15
CA ALA A 369 -16.26 -6.20 -17.27
C ALA A 369 -15.83 -4.75 -17.01
N ALA A 370 -16.72 -3.76 -17.12
CA ALA A 370 -16.37 -2.36 -16.83
C ALA A 370 -16.63 -2.01 -15.37
N VAL A 371 -17.90 -2.09 -14.95
CA VAL A 371 -18.34 -1.62 -13.63
C VAL A 371 -19.34 -2.59 -13.00
N ALA A 372 -19.16 -2.89 -11.72
CA ALA A 372 -20.10 -3.70 -10.96
C ALA A 372 -20.41 -3.10 -9.59
N SER A 373 -21.69 -3.11 -9.21
CA SER A 373 -22.14 -2.82 -7.86
C SER A 373 -22.78 -4.06 -7.24
N VAL A 374 -22.14 -4.59 -6.20
CA VAL A 374 -22.53 -5.81 -5.49
C VAL A 374 -22.76 -5.43 -4.03
N PHE A 375 -24.01 -5.13 -3.68
CA PHE A 375 -24.42 -4.59 -2.36
C PHE A 375 -23.94 -3.17 -2.04
N GLY A 376 -23.35 -2.46 -3.00
CA GLY A 376 -22.96 -1.05 -2.85
C GLY A 376 -23.85 -0.09 -3.64
N GLU A 377 -23.55 1.19 -3.53
CA GLU A 377 -24.02 2.24 -4.41
C GLU A 377 -22.95 2.56 -5.45
N MET A 378 -23.37 2.73 -6.70
CA MET A 378 -22.50 3.20 -7.76
C MET A 378 -23.20 4.29 -8.59
N THR A 379 -22.49 5.40 -8.77
CA THR A 379 -22.89 6.51 -9.64
C THR A 379 -21.83 6.71 -10.72
N VAL A 380 -22.24 6.65 -12.00
CA VAL A 380 -21.35 6.90 -13.15
C VAL A 380 -21.84 8.12 -13.92
N LEU A 381 -21.00 9.15 -14.01
CA LEU A 381 -21.28 10.44 -14.64
C LEU A 381 -20.28 10.73 -15.77
N ASN A 382 -20.78 11.14 -16.93
CA ASN A 382 -19.97 11.65 -18.05
C ASN A 382 -18.77 10.75 -18.42
N SER A 383 -18.93 9.43 -18.35
CA SER A 383 -17.83 8.47 -18.50
C SER A 383 -18.01 7.62 -19.76
N THR A 384 -16.91 7.28 -20.42
CA THR A 384 -16.93 6.46 -21.64
C THR A 384 -16.71 5.00 -21.28
N LEU A 385 -17.59 4.12 -21.75
CA LEU A 385 -17.45 2.66 -21.62
C LEU A 385 -17.34 2.09 -23.04
N ALA A 386 -16.17 1.57 -23.41
CA ALA A 386 -15.91 1.05 -24.76
C ALA A 386 -15.40 -0.40 -24.70
N ASN A 387 -15.91 -1.27 -25.57
CA ASN A 387 -15.36 -2.60 -25.82
C ASN A 387 -15.18 -3.54 -24.60
N ASN A 388 -15.89 -3.30 -23.50
CA ASN A 388 -15.80 -4.17 -22.33
C ASN A 388 -16.56 -5.50 -22.57
N GLY A 389 -16.00 -6.62 -22.15
CA GLY A 389 -16.52 -7.96 -22.43
C GLY A 389 -16.52 -8.90 -21.23
N ALA A 390 -17.70 -9.35 -20.80
CA ALA A 390 -17.81 -10.48 -19.88
C ALA A 390 -17.94 -11.80 -20.67
N PHE A 391 -17.32 -12.86 -20.17
CA PHE A 391 -17.31 -14.20 -20.73
C PHE A 391 -17.86 -15.18 -19.68
N ASP A 392 -18.28 -16.38 -20.07
CA ASP A 392 -18.52 -17.48 -19.13
C ASP A 392 -17.24 -18.32 -18.93
N GLU A 393 -17.28 -19.31 -18.03
CA GLU A 393 -16.18 -20.26 -17.79
C GLU A 393 -15.75 -21.04 -19.05
N LEU A 394 -16.58 -21.04 -20.11
CA LEU A 394 -16.29 -21.70 -21.39
C LEU A 394 -15.70 -20.72 -22.44
N GLY A 395 -15.49 -19.45 -22.06
CA GLY A 395 -15.00 -18.39 -22.93
C GLY A 395 -16.04 -17.81 -23.89
N ASN A 396 -17.33 -18.13 -23.72
CA ASN A 396 -18.39 -17.54 -24.52
C ASN A 396 -18.72 -16.15 -23.97
N ARG A 397 -18.78 -15.14 -24.85
CA ARG A 397 -19.20 -13.79 -24.46
C ARG A 397 -20.63 -13.85 -23.90
N LEU A 398 -20.82 -13.36 -22.67
CA LEU A 398 -22.14 -13.17 -22.08
C LEU A 398 -22.90 -12.09 -22.85
N GLY A 399 -24.23 -12.20 -22.88
CA GLY A 399 -25.09 -11.31 -23.65
C GLY A 399 -24.82 -9.82 -23.39
N ALA A 400 -25.02 -8.99 -24.42
CA ALA A 400 -24.60 -7.58 -24.50
C ALA A 400 -24.87 -6.67 -23.28
N PRO A 401 -25.92 -6.82 -22.45
CA PRO A 401 -26.08 -5.96 -21.28
C PRO A 401 -25.26 -6.40 -20.06
N GLN A 402 -25.05 -7.71 -19.86
CA GLN A 402 -24.25 -8.23 -18.74
C GLN A 402 -22.75 -8.00 -18.95
N ALA A 403 -22.34 -7.69 -20.18
CA ALA A 403 -20.93 -7.58 -20.54
C ALA A 403 -20.22 -6.35 -19.95
N ALA A 404 -20.93 -5.23 -19.73
CA ALA A 404 -20.30 -3.97 -19.32
C ALA A 404 -20.69 -3.50 -17.91
N ILE A 405 -21.97 -3.63 -17.53
CA ILE A 405 -22.51 -3.05 -16.29
C ILE A 405 -23.31 -4.11 -15.54
N PHE A 406 -23.05 -4.28 -14.24
CA PHE A 406 -23.82 -5.14 -13.35
C PHE A 406 -24.20 -4.37 -12.10
N MET A 407 -25.48 -4.43 -11.74
CA MET A 407 -26.03 -3.82 -10.54
C MET A 407 -27.01 -4.81 -9.94
N ASP A 408 -26.68 -5.38 -8.78
CA ASP A 408 -27.57 -6.29 -8.06
C ASP A 408 -28.29 -5.56 -6.90
N PRO A 409 -29.61 -5.34 -7.01
CA PRO A 409 -30.39 -4.70 -5.95
C PRO A 409 -30.95 -5.66 -4.89
N ASP A 410 -30.94 -6.98 -5.12
CA ASP A 410 -32.01 -7.85 -4.59
C ASP A 410 -31.68 -8.60 -3.28
N GLU A 411 -30.47 -8.51 -2.74
CA GLU A 411 -30.12 -9.35 -1.59
C GLU A 411 -30.19 -8.67 -0.21
N ILE A 412 -29.93 -7.36 -0.07
CA ILE A 412 -29.92 -6.72 1.27
C ILE A 412 -30.31 -5.21 1.25
N GLY A 413 -31.48 -4.84 0.72
CA GLY A 413 -32.09 -3.52 1.01
C GLY A 413 -31.27 -2.26 0.66
N GLY A 414 -30.34 -2.34 -0.30
CA GLY A 414 -29.48 -1.23 -0.75
C GLY A 414 -30.25 -0.12 -1.48
N GLN A 415 -29.77 1.12 -1.34
CA GLN A 415 -30.35 2.34 -1.93
C GLN A 415 -29.90 2.60 -3.40
N ASP A 416 -30.45 3.67 -3.96
CA ASP A 416 -30.44 4.13 -5.36
C ASP A 416 -29.09 3.97 -6.11
N ASN A 417 -29.00 3.02 -7.05
CA ASN A 417 -27.96 3.02 -8.07
C ASN A 417 -28.34 3.96 -9.23
N ARG A 418 -27.44 4.86 -9.66
CA ARG A 418 -27.77 5.86 -10.69
C ARG A 418 -26.72 5.94 -11.79
N ILE A 419 -27.14 5.81 -13.04
CA ILE A 419 -26.28 6.01 -14.21
C ILE A 419 -26.78 7.24 -14.98
N ILE A 420 -26.01 8.32 -14.98
CA ILE A 420 -26.33 9.53 -15.76
C ILE A 420 -25.21 9.70 -16.77
N ASN A 421 -25.39 9.19 -17.99
CA ASN A 421 -24.25 9.05 -18.89
C ASN A 421 -24.49 9.48 -20.33
N SER A 422 -23.42 9.98 -20.95
CA SER A 422 -23.25 9.99 -22.40
C SER A 422 -22.52 8.71 -22.80
N ILE A 423 -23.24 7.61 -22.98
CA ILE A 423 -22.63 6.35 -23.44
C ILE A 423 -22.30 6.48 -24.92
N VAL A 424 -21.02 6.59 -25.26
CA VAL A 424 -20.53 6.45 -26.63
C VAL A 424 -20.21 4.96 -26.85
N TRP A 425 -21.13 4.25 -27.49
CA TRP A 425 -20.96 2.84 -27.85
C TRP A 425 -20.39 2.77 -29.28
N ASN A 426 -19.19 2.23 -29.47
CA ASN A 426 -18.51 2.18 -30.77
C ASN A 426 -18.24 0.74 -31.28
N ASP A 427 -19.15 -0.18 -31.01
CA ASP A 427 -19.15 -1.52 -31.58
C ASP A 427 -19.99 -1.47 -32.88
N ALA A 428 -19.29 -1.26 -34.01
CA ALA A 428 -19.90 -1.05 -35.32
C ALA A 428 -20.57 -2.32 -35.91
N ALA A 429 -20.61 -3.43 -35.16
CA ALA A 429 -21.03 -4.72 -35.68
C ALA A 429 -22.56 -4.96 -35.65
N ASP A 430 -23.34 -4.35 -34.76
CA ASP A 430 -24.81 -4.49 -34.80
C ASP A 430 -25.56 -3.39 -34.03
N VAL A 431 -25.88 -2.29 -34.71
CA VAL A 431 -26.67 -1.19 -34.13
C VAL A 431 -28.17 -1.54 -34.06
N SER A 432 -28.58 -2.75 -34.46
CA SER A 432 -30.00 -3.15 -34.48
C SER A 432 -30.53 -3.67 -33.14
N THR A 433 -29.66 -3.91 -32.16
CA THR A 433 -30.03 -4.26 -30.80
C THR A 433 -29.48 -3.22 -29.84
N LEU A 434 -30.28 -2.21 -29.50
CA LEU A 434 -30.02 -1.45 -28.28
C LEU A 434 -29.99 -2.47 -27.11
N PRO A 435 -28.99 -2.43 -26.23
CA PRO A 435 -28.90 -3.39 -25.13
C PRO A 435 -30.11 -3.23 -24.22
N ASP A 436 -30.81 -4.32 -23.95
CA ASP A 436 -31.72 -4.43 -22.82
C ASP A 436 -30.88 -4.29 -21.54
N ILE A 437 -30.74 -3.09 -20.98
CA ILE A 437 -30.18 -2.97 -19.63
C ILE A 437 -31.11 -3.75 -18.70
N GLN A 438 -30.67 -4.93 -18.27
CA GLN A 438 -31.35 -5.69 -17.24
C GLN A 438 -30.96 -5.10 -15.89
N ALA A 439 -31.69 -4.08 -15.45
CA ALA A 439 -31.92 -3.91 -14.03
C ALA A 439 -32.86 -5.04 -13.61
N GLN A 440 -32.43 -5.96 -12.74
CA GLN A 440 -33.40 -6.84 -12.09
C GLN A 440 -34.44 -5.95 -11.40
N GLN A 441 -35.73 -6.22 -11.66
CA GLN A 441 -36.82 -5.35 -11.21
C GLN A 441 -36.94 -5.41 -9.69
N GLY A 442 -36.26 -4.48 -9.00
CA GLY A 442 -36.24 -4.40 -7.52
C GLY A 442 -36.09 -3.00 -6.91
N SER A 443 -35.43 -2.03 -7.56
CA SER A 443 -35.22 -0.68 -6.99
C SER A 443 -34.92 0.44 -8.02
N ASN A 444 -34.77 1.69 -7.54
CA ASN A 444 -34.72 2.97 -8.27
C ASN A 444 -33.47 3.16 -9.18
N VAL A 445 -33.28 2.33 -10.19
CA VAL A 445 -32.25 2.59 -11.21
C VAL A 445 -32.73 3.69 -12.15
N SER A 446 -32.18 4.90 -12.03
CA SER A 446 -32.39 5.98 -13.01
C SER A 446 -31.25 5.97 -14.02
N ILE A 447 -31.61 5.73 -15.30
CA ILE A 447 -30.67 5.74 -16.42
C ILE A 447 -31.04 6.91 -17.34
N GLU A 448 -30.19 7.93 -17.36
CA GLU A 448 -30.30 9.06 -18.29
C GLU A 448 -29.24 8.91 -19.37
N PHE A 449 -29.66 8.72 -20.63
CA PHE A 449 -28.75 8.64 -21.78
C PHE A 449 -28.67 9.98 -22.52
N SER A 450 -27.45 10.42 -22.81
CA SER A 450 -27.16 11.40 -23.86
C SER A 450 -26.43 10.70 -25.01
N LEU A 451 -27.15 10.35 -26.08
CA LEU A 451 -26.54 9.69 -27.24
C LEU A 451 -25.75 10.73 -28.05
N ILE A 452 -24.42 10.64 -28.04
CA ILE A 452 -23.56 11.41 -28.93
C ILE A 452 -23.26 10.51 -30.14
N ARG A 453 -23.85 10.84 -31.30
CA ARG A 453 -23.59 10.16 -32.57
C ARG A 453 -22.33 10.67 -33.25
#